data_AF-A0A4S4BIF1-F1
#
_entry.id   AF-A0A4S4BIF1-F1
#
_cell.length_a   1.000
_cell.length_b   1.000
_cell.length_c   1.000
_cell.angle_alpha   90.00
_cell.angle_beta   90.00
_cell.angle_gamma   90.00
#
_symmetry.space_group_name_H-M   'P 1'
#
loop_
_entity.id
_entity.type
_entity.pdbx_description
1 polymer ?
#
loop_
_entity_poly.entity_id
_entity_poly.type
_entity_poly.pdbx_seq_one_letter_code
_entity_poly.pdbx_strand_id
1 'polypeptide(L)' 'MGEPELVADFDPVKMERLIKRDALLQFVVNDLVHKGHSRKKALEVTFNGYVLDDSVMIREYNKE' A
#
# COMPACT_ATOMS: atom_id res chain seq x y z
N MET A 1 19.51 20.02 -4.44
CA MET A 1 18.74 19.25 -5.43
C MET A 1 17.79 18.38 -4.64
N GLY A 2 16.47 18.64 -4.71
CA GLY A 2 15.48 17.78 -4.05
C GLY A 2 15.47 16.43 -4.75
N GLU A 3 15.39 15.34 -3.99
CA GLU A 3 15.12 14.02 -4.56
C GLU A 3 13.85 14.11 -5.41
N PRO A 4 13.79 13.50 -6.61
CA PRO A 4 12.57 13.50 -7.41
C PRO A 4 11.44 12.95 -6.53
N GLU A 5 10.35 13.72 -6.39
CA GLU A 5 9.19 13.31 -5.61
C GLU A 5 8.77 11.92 -6.08
N LEU A 6 8.92 10.93 -5.20
CA LEU A 6 8.48 9.56 -5.44
C LEU A 6 6.95 9.52 -5.34
N VAL A 7 6.25 10.17 -6.27
CA VAL A 7 4.79 10.07 -6.35
C VAL A 7 4.46 8.70 -6.91
N ALA A 8 4.08 7.78 -6.04
CA ALA A 8 3.61 6.47 -6.45
C ALA A 8 2.11 6.54 -6.75
N ASP A 9 1.72 6.17 -7.97
CA ASP A 9 0.31 5.91 -8.29
C ASP A 9 -0.13 4.56 -7.71
N PHE A 10 -1.41 4.47 -7.32
CA PHE A 10 -1.98 3.22 -6.82
C PHE A 10 -2.08 2.16 -7.92
N ASP A 11 -1.26 1.12 -7.78
CA ASP A 11 -1.32 -0.16 -8.49
C ASP A 11 -1.67 -1.29 -7.50
N PRO A 12 -2.82 -1.98 -7.69
CA PRO A 12 -3.25 -3.05 -6.80
C PRO A 12 -2.33 -4.28 -6.82
N VAL A 13 -1.61 -4.54 -7.91
CA VAL A 13 -0.70 -5.69 -8.02
C VAL A 13 0.55 -5.47 -7.18
N LYS A 14 1.13 -4.26 -7.25
CA LYS A 14 2.22 -3.85 -6.33
C LYS A 14 1.76 -3.92 -4.88
N MET A 15 0.54 -3.45 -4.61
CA MET A 15 0.03 -3.41 -3.24
C MET A 15 -0.20 -4.81 -2.67
N GLU A 16 -0.72 -5.74 -3.48
CA GLU A 16 -0.83 -7.17 -3.11
C GLU A 16 0.52 -7.82 -2.83
N ARG A 17 1.60 -7.43 -3.52
CA ARG A 17 2.95 -7.92 -3.23
C ARG A 17 3.46 -7.37 -1.90
N LEU A 18 3.29 -6.07 -1.66
CA LEU A 18 3.73 -5.41 -0.44
C LEU A 18 3.07 -6.01 0.80
N ILE A 19 1.74 -6.19 0.79
CA ILE A 19 1.03 -6.75 1.96
C ILE A 19 1.35 -8.22 2.24
N LYS A 20 1.98 -8.95 1.31
CA LYS A 20 2.47 -10.31 1.59
C LYS A 20 3.77 -10.29 2.40
N ARG A 21 4.49 -9.16 2.39
CA ARG A 21 5.79 -8.97 3.05
C ARG A 21 5.65 -8.17 4.35
N ASP A 22 4.56 -7.42 4.51
CA ASP A 22 4.28 -6.58 5.67
C ASP A 22 3.02 -7.06 6.43
N ALA A 23 3.22 -7.55 7.66
CA ALA A 23 2.15 -8.11 8.48
C ALA A 23 1.12 -7.06 8.94
N LEU A 24 1.54 -5.80 9.14
CA LEU A 24 0.64 -4.72 9.54
C LEU A 24 -0.30 -4.38 8.37
N LEU A 25 0.25 -4.18 7.18
CA LEU A 25 -0.57 -3.90 6.00
C LEU A 25 -1.48 -5.07 5.65
N GLN A 26 -1.01 -6.31 5.82
CA GLN A 26 -1.85 -7.49 5.66
C GLN A 26 -3.04 -7.47 6.63
N PHE A 27 -2.79 -7.17 7.90
CA PHE A 27 -3.83 -7.07 8.92
C PHE A 27 -4.86 -5.98 8.56
N VAL A 28 -4.41 -4.78 8.21
CA VAL A 28 -5.29 -3.66 7.86
C VAL A 28 -6.17 -3.98 6.65
N VAL A 29 -5.60 -4.52 5.57
CA VAL A 29 -6.37 -4.89 4.37
C VAL A 29 -7.40 -5.97 4.71
N ASN A 30 -7.00 -6.99 5.49
CA ASN A 30 -7.91 -8.05 5.89
C ASN A 30 -9.04 -7.52 6.77
N ASP A 31 -8.76 -6.67 7.76
CA ASP A 31 -9.79 -6.04 8.61
C ASP A 31 -10.80 -5.24 7.78
N LEU A 32 -10.33 -4.43 6.83
CA LEU A 32 -11.21 -3.68 5.92
C LEU A 32 -12.09 -4.61 5.06
N VAL A 33 -11.54 -5.72 4.58
CA VAL A 33 -12.33 -6.73 3.84
C VAL A 33 -13.37 -7.39 4.75
N HIS A 34 -13.02 -7.73 5.99
CA HIS A 34 -13.98 -8.28 6.97
C HIS A 34 -15.10 -7.28 7.30
N LYS A 35 -14.81 -5.97 7.25
CA LYS A 35 -15.79 -4.89 7.39
C LYS A 35 -16.66 -4.65 6.14
N GLY A 36 -16.49 -5.45 5.08
CA GLY A 36 -17.32 -5.44 3.88
C GLY A 36 -16.77 -4.60 2.72
N HIS A 37 -15.55 -4.06 2.82
CA HIS A 37 -14.93 -3.39 1.69
C HIS A 37 -14.48 -4.41 0.62
N SER A 38 -14.56 -4.02 -0.65
CA SER A 38 -13.95 -4.82 -1.72
C SER A 38 -12.43 -4.87 -1.53
N ARG A 39 -11.79 -5.96 -1.97
CA ARG A 39 -10.33 -6.12 -1.87
C ARG A 39 -9.58 -4.95 -2.49
N LYS A 40 -9.98 -4.51 -3.69
CA LYS A 40 -9.38 -3.34 -4.37
C LYS A 40 -9.52 -2.07 -3.52
N LYS A 41 -10.69 -1.84 -2.91
CA LYS A 41 -10.90 -0.64 -2.07
C LYS A 41 -10.07 -0.70 -0.78
N ALA A 42 -9.97 -1.87 -0.17
CA ALA A 42 -9.15 -2.07 1.02
C ALA A 42 -7.66 -1.81 0.73
N LEU A 43 -7.15 -2.27 -0.41
CA LEU A 43 -5.78 -1.99 -0.86
C LEU A 43 -5.55 -0.49 -1.11
N GLU A 44 -6.47 0.19 -1.78
CA GLU A 44 -6.37 1.63 -2.07
C GLU A 44 -6.37 2.46 -0.78
N VAL A 45 -7.27 2.16 0.16
CA VAL A 45 -7.32 2.84 1.47
C VAL A 45 -6.03 2.61 2.26
N THR A 46 -5.51 1.38 2.22
CA THR A 46 -4.25 1.04 2.90
C THR A 46 -3.06 1.76 2.26
N PHE A 47 -3.03 1.85 0.93
CA PHE A 47 -2.00 2.59 0.19
C PHE A 47 -2.00 4.08 0.57
N ASN A 48 -3.17 4.73 0.54
CA ASN A 48 -3.29 6.14 0.90
C ASN A 48 -2.94 6.41 2.38
N GLY A 49 -3.25 5.48 3.29
CA GLY A 49 -3.02 5.68 4.71
C GLY A 49 -1.61 5.33 5.21
N TYR A 50 -0.90 4.43 4.52
CA TYR A 50 0.37 3.88 5.02
C TYR A 50 1.53 3.97 4.03
N VAL A 51 1.27 4.26 2.74
CA VAL A 51 2.32 4.26 1.72
C VAL A 51 2.54 5.63 1.12
N LEU A 52 1.48 6.31 0.65
CA LEU A 52 1.59 7.50 -0.22
C LEU A 52 2.52 8.60 0.33
N ASP A 53 2.52 8.82 1.64
CA ASP A 53 3.30 9.89 2.29
C ASP A 53 4.54 9.39 3.05
N ASP A 54 4.86 8.09 2.94
CA ASP A 54 6.02 7.48 3.61
C ASP A 54 7.05 7.03 2.56
N SER A 55 8.18 7.74 2.51
CA SER A 55 9.24 7.47 1.53
C SER A 55 9.88 6.09 1.66
N VAL A 56 9.92 5.49 2.85
CA VAL A 56 10.40 4.13 3.07
C VAL A 56 9.38 3.14 2.49
N MET A 57 8.10 3.37 2.77
CA MET A 57 7.03 2.51 2.27
C MET A 57 6.87 2.61 0.75
N ILE A 58 7.06 3.79 0.15
CA ILE A 58 7.09 3.95 -1.31
C ILE A 58 8.26 3.16 -1.93
N ARG A 59 9.42 3.13 -1.27
CA ARG A 59 10.55 2.32 -1.74
C ARG A 59 10.23 0.83 -1.67
N GLU A 60 9.64 0.35 -0.57
CA GLU A 60 9.20 -1.06 -0.44
C GLU A 60 8.11 -1.43 -1.46
N TYR A 61 7.15 -0.53 -1.68
CA TYR A 61 6.07 -0.67 -2.65
C TYR A 61 6.55 -0.85 -4.09
N ASN A 62 7.66 -0.20 -4.45
CA ASN A 62 8.23 -0.24 -5.79
C ASN A 62 9.20 -1.41 -6.03
N LYS A 63 9.49 -2.24 -5.01
CA LYS A 63 10.30 -3.46 -5.20
C LYS A 63 9.53 -4.53 -5.95
N GLU A 64 10.22 -5.27 -6.82
CA GLU A 64 9.64 -6.39 -7.57
C GLU A 64 9.24 -7.58 -6.69
#